data_AF-A0A6L3F6J5-F1
#
_entry.id   AF-A0A6L3F6J5-F1
#
_cell.length_a   1.000
_cell.length_b   1.000
_cell.length_c   1.000
_cell.angle_alpha   90.00
_cell.angle_beta   90.00
_cell.angle_gamma   90.00
#
_symmetry.space_group_name_H-M   'P 1'
#
loop_
_entity.id
_entity.type
_entity.pdbx_description
1 polymer ?
#
loop_
_entity_poly.entity_id
_entity_poly.type
_entity_poly.pdbx_seq_one_letter_code
_entity_poly.pdbx_strand_id
1 'polypeptide(L)'
;MSGNDLRELFDSLETMLRQRISQVIAKLGSELHKLSERVYKTESRLDDYAIRLEKVEQVIGWKPRRKTKTDRLRIDTKATAETIARRMDDYFNLKELRELCWNFDLEYDDIEGKTRAEKIRSFVMYFYRRNTLDVLIEWLISERPHVEWPSL
;
A
#
# COMPACT_ATOMS: atom_id res chain seq x y z
N MET A 1 -43.05 -13.11 -45.66
CA MET A 1 -42.69 -13.66 -44.34
C MET A 1 -43.93 -13.66 -43.48
N SER A 2 -44.36 -14.85 -43.06
CA SER A 2 -45.49 -15.01 -42.15
C SER A 2 -45.08 -14.58 -40.73
N GLY A 3 -46.05 -14.28 -39.87
CA GLY A 3 -45.77 -13.98 -38.45
C GLY A 3 -45.11 -15.16 -37.70
N ASN A 4 -45.25 -16.40 -38.20
CA ASN A 4 -44.55 -17.57 -37.67
C ASN A 4 -43.05 -17.54 -38.02
N ASP A 5 -42.69 -17.15 -39.24
CA ASP A 5 -41.29 -17.10 -39.69
C ASP A 5 -40.45 -16.15 -38.83
N LEU A 6 -41.03 -15.03 -38.38
CA LEU A 6 -40.35 -14.06 -37.51
C LEU A 6 -40.17 -14.57 -36.08
N ARG A 7 -41.11 -15.37 -35.56
CA ARG A 7 -40.98 -15.99 -34.23
C ARG A 7 -39.92 -17.07 -34.21
N GLU A 8 -39.90 -17.93 -35.23
CA GLU A 8 -38.86 -18.96 -35.38
C GLU A 8 -37.45 -18.36 -35.48
N LEU A 9 -37.31 -17.25 -36.21
CA LEU A 9 -36.04 -16.51 -36.27
C LEU A 9 -35.64 -15.90 -34.92
N PHE A 10 -36.60 -15.36 -34.16
CA PHE A 10 -36.33 -14.79 -32.84
C PHE A 10 -35.93 -15.86 -31.83
N ASP A 11 -36.65 -16.98 -31.79
CA ASP A 11 -36.36 -18.12 -30.91
C ASP A 11 -34.99 -18.74 -31.24
N SER A 12 -34.66 -18.82 -32.53
CA SER A 12 -33.34 -19.27 -33.01
C SER A 12 -32.24 -18.32 -32.54
N LEU A 13 -32.44 -17.01 -32.65
CA LEU A 13 -31.46 -16.00 -32.25
C LEU A 13 -31.28 -15.95 -30.73
N GLU A 14 -32.37 -16.07 -29.97
CA GLU A 14 -32.31 -16.18 -28.51
C GLU A 14 -31.54 -17.44 -28.07
N THR A 15 -31.80 -18.57 -28.72
CA THR A 15 -31.09 -19.83 -28.47
C THR A 15 -29.60 -19.70 -28.76
N MET A 16 -29.25 -19.09 -29.90
CA MET A 16 -27.85 -18.83 -30.27
C MET A 16 -27.15 -17.90 -29.26
N LEU A 17 -27.81 -16.84 -28.81
CA LEU A 17 -27.28 -15.92 -27.81
C LEU A 17 -27.07 -16.60 -26.46
N ARG A 18 -28.05 -17.37 -25.98
CA ARG A 18 -27.94 -18.16 -24.74
C ARG A 18 -26.79 -19.14 -24.82
N GLN A 19 -26.67 -19.87 -25.92
CA GLN A 19 -25.57 -20.81 -26.13
C GLN A 19 -24.21 -20.10 -26.14
N ARG A 20 -24.11 -18.94 -26.79
CA ARG A 20 -22.86 -18.17 -26.84
C ARG A 20 -22.47 -17.61 -25.47
N ILE A 21 -23.42 -17.10 -24.70
CA ILE A 21 -23.19 -16.62 -23.34
C ILE A 21 -22.72 -17.77 -22.44
N SER A 22 -23.39 -18.92 -22.49
CA SER A 22 -22.96 -20.11 -21.74
C SER A 22 -21.55 -20.56 -22.10
N GLN A 23 -21.17 -20.54 -23.39
CA GLN A 23 -19.81 -20.86 -23.82
C GLN A 23 -18.76 -19.90 -23.24
N VAL A 24 -19.04 -18.59 -23.23
CA VAL A 24 -18.13 -17.58 -22.69
C VAL A 24 -17.99 -17.73 -21.17
N ILE A 25 -19.09 -17.93 -20.45
CA ILE A 25 -19.08 -18.15 -18.99
C ILE A 25 -18.25 -19.40 -18.65
N ALA A 26 -18.47 -20.51 -19.35
CA ALA A 26 -17.72 -21.74 -19.13
C ALA A 26 -16.22 -21.56 -19.40
N LYS A 27 -15.86 -20.83 -20.47
CA LYS A 27 -14.47 -20.53 -20.79
C LYS A 27 -13.80 -19.69 -19.68
N LEU A 28 -14.45 -18.59 -19.27
CA LEU A 28 -13.94 -17.72 -18.21
C LEU A 28 -13.81 -18.46 -16.88
N GLY A 29 -14.78 -19.29 -16.52
CA GLY A 29 -14.71 -20.13 -15.32
C GLY A 29 -13.52 -21.09 -15.35
N SER A 30 -13.24 -21.71 -16.50
CA SER A 30 -12.08 -22.60 -16.66
C SER A 30 -10.74 -21.86 -16.57
N GLU A 31 -10.64 -20.64 -17.09
CA GLU A 31 -9.44 -19.81 -17.01
C GLU A 31 -9.20 -19.30 -15.58
N LEU A 32 -10.27 -18.89 -14.89
CA LEU A 32 -10.21 -18.48 -13.49
C LEU A 32 -9.76 -19.63 -12.59
N HIS A 33 -10.27 -20.85 -12.82
CA HIS A 33 -9.84 -22.05 -12.10
C HIS A 33 -8.34 -22.35 -12.31
N LYS A 34 -7.87 -22.30 -13.57
CA LYS A 34 -6.45 -22.48 -13.90
C LYS A 34 -5.55 -21.43 -13.25
N LEU A 35 -5.98 -20.17 -13.20
CA LEU A 35 -5.26 -19.11 -12.52
C LEU A 35 -5.20 -19.34 -11.01
N SER A 36 -6.31 -19.74 -10.40
CA SER A 36 -6.38 -20.08 -8.98
C SER A 36 -5.43 -21.22 -8.63
N GLU A 37 -5.40 -22.30 -9.43
CA GLU A 37 -4.44 -23.39 -9.22
C GLU A 37 -2.99 -22.93 -9.34
N ARG A 38 -2.69 -22.04 -10.30
CA ARG A 38 -1.33 -21.49 -10.47
C ARG A 38 -0.92 -20.65 -9.28
N VAL A 39 -1.82 -19.80 -8.78
CA VAL A 39 -1.59 -18.98 -7.58
C VAL A 39 -1.32 -19.88 -6.38
N TYR A 40 -2.17 -20.88 -6.14
CA TYR A 40 -1.99 -21.82 -5.04
C TYR A 40 -0.65 -22.58 -5.12
N LYS A 41 -0.28 -23.06 -6.31
CA LYS A 41 1.03 -23.72 -6.53
C LYS A 41 2.20 -22.76 -6.29
N THR A 42 2.09 -21.50 -6.67
CA THR A 42 3.14 -20.51 -6.40
C THR A 42 3.23 -20.17 -4.92
N GLU A 43 2.12 -20.06 -4.21
CA GLU A 43 2.09 -19.84 -2.75
C GLU A 43 2.72 -21.02 -2.01
N SER A 44 2.33 -22.26 -2.35
CA SER A 44 2.94 -23.47 -1.78
C SER A 44 4.44 -23.55 -2.04
N ARG A 45 4.92 -23.11 -3.22
CA ARG A 45 6.36 -23.02 -3.50
C ARG A 45 7.06 -21.98 -2.62
N LEU A 46 6.41 -20.85 -2.33
CA LEU A 46 6.96 -19.83 -1.43
C LEU A 46 7.11 -20.36 -0.01
N ASP A 47 6.15 -21.17 0.48
CA ASP A 47 6.25 -21.85 1.77
C ASP A 47 7.43 -22.84 1.80
N ASP A 48 7.61 -23.62 0.74
CA ASP A 48 8.75 -24.52 0.56
C ASP A 48 10.10 -23.78 0.56
N TYR A 49 10.16 -22.61 -0.10
CA TYR A 49 11.36 -21.76 -0.09
C TYR A 49 11.62 -21.16 1.28
N ALA A 50 10.57 -20.77 2.01
CA ALA A 50 10.71 -20.24 3.38
C ALA A 50 11.29 -21.29 4.33
N ILE A 51 10.84 -22.54 4.24
CA ILE A 51 11.36 -23.67 5.03
C ILE A 51 12.83 -23.97 4.66
N ARG A 52 13.17 -23.93 3.37
CA ARG A 52 14.55 -24.16 2.92
C ARG A 52 15.50 -23.04 3.35
N LEU A 53 15.05 -21.78 3.31
CA LEU A 53 15.80 -20.65 3.82
C LEU A 53 16.05 -20.77 5.32
N GLU A 54 15.06 -21.20 6.11
CA GLU A 54 15.24 -21.44 7.55
C GLU A 54 16.30 -22.50 7.85
N LYS A 55 16.37 -23.56 7.04
CA LYS A 55 17.43 -24.58 7.16
C LYS A 55 18.81 -24.04 6.78
N VAL A 56 18.89 -23.17 5.77
CA VAL A 56 20.15 -22.51 5.40
C VAL A 56 20.59 -21.54 6.49
N GLU A 57 19.69 -20.77 7.09
CA GLU A 57 19.94 -19.83 8.19
C GLU A 57 20.59 -20.49 9.42
N GLN A 58 20.20 -21.72 9.75
CA GLN A 58 20.79 -22.51 10.84
C GLN A 58 22.25 -22.91 10.58
N VAL A 59 22.66 -23.00 9.32
CA VAL A 59 24.01 -23.45 8.92
C VAL A 59 25.00 -22.28 8.80
N ILE A 60 24.54 -21.10 8.36
CA ILE A 60 25.43 -19.97 8.04
C ILE A 60 25.42 -18.83 9.08
N GLY A 61 24.59 -18.89 10.12
CA GLY A 61 24.52 -17.87 11.17
C GLY A 61 24.07 -16.47 10.70
N TRP A 62 23.74 -16.34 9.42
CA TRP A 62 23.19 -15.15 8.79
C TRP A 62 21.66 -15.24 8.81
N LYS A 63 21.00 -14.31 9.52
CA LYS A 63 19.54 -14.16 9.53
C LYS A 63 19.13 -13.04 8.56
N PRO A 64 18.70 -13.32 7.33
CA PRO A 64 17.95 -12.33 6.57
C PRO A 64 16.67 -12.05 7.35
N ARG A 65 16.41 -10.77 7.67
CA ARG A 65 15.12 -10.39 8.24
C ARG A 65 14.03 -10.80 7.24
N ARG A 66 13.22 -11.80 7.59
CA ARG A 66 11.98 -12.11 6.86
C ARG A 66 11.21 -10.80 6.75
N LYS A 67 11.00 -10.28 5.54
CA LYS A 67 10.09 -9.16 5.32
C LYS A 67 8.68 -9.66 5.58
N THR A 68 8.29 -9.64 6.85
CA THR A 68 6.93 -9.90 7.31
C THR A 68 6.00 -8.85 6.71
N LYS A 69 4.68 -9.06 6.75
CA LYS A 69 3.67 -8.06 6.35
C LYS A 69 3.98 -6.66 6.93
N THR A 70 4.58 -6.62 8.13
CA THR A 70 5.13 -5.44 8.81
C THR A 70 6.24 -4.69 8.05
N ASP A 71 7.07 -5.33 7.23
CA ASP A 71 8.12 -4.66 6.44
C ASP A 71 7.57 -4.01 5.17
N ARG A 72 6.47 -4.50 4.59
CA ARG A 72 5.74 -3.77 3.53
C ARG A 72 5.08 -2.52 4.10
N LEU A 73 4.39 -2.66 5.25
CA LEU A 73 3.89 -1.51 6.01
C LEU A 73 5.00 -0.49 6.27
N ARG A 74 6.18 -0.90 6.73
CA ARG A 74 7.31 0.01 7.00
C ARG A 74 7.85 0.75 5.76
N ILE A 75 7.90 0.07 4.60
CA ILE A 75 8.32 0.70 3.34
C ILE A 75 7.31 1.77 2.92
N ASP A 76 6.02 1.47 3.04
CA ASP A 76 4.95 2.43 2.77
C ASP A 76 5.01 3.60 3.77
N THR A 77 5.21 3.32 5.06
CA THR A 77 5.32 4.36 6.12
C THR A 77 6.50 5.31 5.87
N LYS A 78 7.61 4.85 5.28
CA LYS A 78 8.75 5.72 4.95
C LYS A 78 8.41 6.68 3.80
N ALA A 79 7.77 6.19 2.75
CA ALA A 79 7.32 7.04 1.64
C ALA A 79 6.26 8.06 2.11
N THR A 80 5.39 7.66 3.04
CA THR A 80 4.46 8.55 3.74
C THR A 80 5.19 9.64 4.51
N ALA A 81 6.21 9.29 5.30
CA ALA A 81 7.03 10.25 6.04
C ALA A 81 7.72 11.27 5.11
N GLU A 82 8.24 10.83 3.96
CA GLU A 82 8.85 11.74 2.98
C GLU A 82 7.84 12.67 2.30
N THR A 83 6.58 12.23 2.18
CA THR A 83 5.49 13.07 1.66
C THR A 83 5.03 14.09 2.68
N ILE A 84 4.93 13.70 3.95
CA ILE A 84 4.65 14.61 5.07
C ILE A 84 5.75 15.69 5.17
N ALA A 85 7.03 15.29 5.11
CA ALA A 85 8.14 16.24 5.18
C ALA A 85 8.09 17.29 4.06
N ARG A 86 7.75 16.88 2.83
CA ARG A 86 7.56 17.83 1.72
C ARG A 86 6.41 18.80 1.97
N ARG A 87 5.24 18.29 2.36
CA ARG A 87 4.09 19.14 2.69
C ARG A 87 4.42 20.09 3.86
N MET A 88 5.13 19.60 4.86
CA MET A 88 5.57 20.47 5.95
C MET A 88 6.52 21.56 5.46
N ASP A 89 7.46 21.29 4.56
CA ASP A 89 8.36 22.32 4.02
C ASP A 89 7.62 23.38 3.16
N ASP A 90 6.53 22.99 2.50
CA ASP A 90 5.69 23.92 1.75
C ASP A 90 4.89 24.87 2.66
N TYR A 91 4.33 24.34 3.76
CA TYR A 91 3.38 25.09 4.60
C TYR A 91 3.96 25.61 5.91
N PHE A 92 5.07 25.08 6.41
CA PHE A 92 5.68 25.50 7.67
C PHE A 92 6.90 26.41 7.44
N ASN A 93 6.99 27.47 8.26
CA ASN A 93 8.19 28.27 8.38
C ASN A 93 9.05 27.82 9.58
N LEU A 94 10.26 28.38 9.71
CA LEU A 94 11.20 28.01 10.79
C LEU A 94 10.68 28.32 12.20
N LYS A 95 9.88 29.38 12.36
CA LYS A 95 9.29 29.76 13.64
C LYS A 95 8.22 28.74 14.06
N GLU A 96 7.33 28.40 13.14
CA GLU A 96 6.31 27.38 13.35
C GLU A 96 6.93 26.02 13.63
N LEU A 97 8.05 25.68 12.96
CA LEU A 97 8.77 24.44 13.28
C LEU A 97 9.29 24.44 14.73
N ARG A 98 9.81 25.56 15.25
CA ARG A 98 10.23 25.65 16.67
C ARG A 98 9.05 25.47 17.62
N GLU A 99 7.94 26.15 17.35
CA GLU A 99 6.71 26.00 18.14
C GLU A 99 6.19 24.56 18.12
N LEU A 100 6.30 23.91 16.96
CA LEU A 100 5.92 22.52 16.79
C LEU A 100 6.86 21.59 17.56
N CYS A 101 8.17 21.83 17.57
CA CYS A 101 9.11 21.08 18.41
C CYS A 101 8.76 21.20 19.90
N TRP A 102 8.45 22.43 20.35
CA TRP A 102 8.01 22.68 21.72
C TRP A 102 6.75 21.89 22.09
N ASN A 103 5.75 21.85 21.21
CA ASN A 103 4.50 21.10 21.44
C ASN A 103 4.71 19.58 21.59
N PHE A 104 5.79 19.05 21.00
CA PHE A 104 6.16 17.64 21.08
C PHE A 104 7.27 17.36 22.10
N ASP A 105 7.60 18.33 22.96
CA ASP A 105 8.68 18.26 23.96
C ASP A 105 10.04 17.89 23.32
N LEU A 106 10.34 18.53 22.20
CA LEU A 106 11.58 18.41 21.45
C LEU A 106 12.37 19.71 21.47
N GLU A 107 13.66 19.60 21.78
CA GLU A 107 14.58 20.71 21.64
C GLU A 107 14.88 20.95 20.15
N TYR A 108 14.62 22.15 19.66
CA TYR A 108 14.79 22.46 18.24
C TYR A 108 16.25 22.36 17.80
N ASP A 109 17.17 22.69 18.70
CA ASP A 109 18.60 22.67 18.43
C ASP A 109 19.15 21.23 18.33
N ASP A 110 18.47 20.25 18.94
CA ASP A 110 18.80 18.82 18.82
C ASP A 110 18.36 18.21 17.47
N ILE A 111 17.54 18.93 16.69
CA ILE A 111 17.09 18.45 15.38
C ILE A 111 18.23 18.60 14.36
N GLU A 112 18.68 17.47 13.82
CA GLU A 112 19.68 17.41 12.75
C GLU A 112 19.27 18.24 11.53
N GLY A 113 20.19 19.05 11.01
CA GLY A 113 19.99 19.86 9.81
C GLY A 113 20.35 21.32 9.99
N LYS A 114 20.86 21.94 8.93
CA LYS A 114 21.21 23.36 8.87
C LYS A 114 20.13 24.18 8.19
N THR A 115 19.44 23.60 7.22
CA THR A 115 18.35 24.26 6.49
C THR A 115 16.98 23.91 7.09
N ARG A 116 15.95 24.72 6.76
CA ARG A 116 14.57 24.43 7.15
C ARG A 116 14.12 23.06 6.66
N ALA A 117 14.34 22.77 5.38
CA ALA A 117 13.98 21.49 4.76
C ALA A 117 14.67 20.31 5.45
N GLU A 118 15.96 20.43 5.78
CA GLU A 118 16.70 19.40 6.52
C GLU A 118 16.11 19.18 7.91
N LYS A 119 15.84 20.25 8.67
CA LYS A 119 15.25 20.13 10.02
C LYS A 119 13.83 19.55 9.98
N ILE A 120 13.00 19.96 9.04
CA ILE A 120 11.66 19.37 8.85
C ILE A 120 11.77 17.88 8.55
N ARG A 121 12.68 17.49 7.67
CA ARG A 121 12.91 16.07 7.36
C ARG A 121 13.34 15.29 8.59
N SER A 122 14.29 15.81 9.36
CA SER A 122 14.76 15.17 10.59
C SER A 122 13.67 15.08 11.65
N PHE A 123 12.86 16.13 11.79
CA PHE A 123 11.67 16.16 12.65
C PHE A 123 10.68 15.06 12.26
N VAL A 124 10.28 14.94 10.99
CA VAL A 124 9.34 13.88 10.57
C VAL A 124 9.97 12.48 10.75
N MET A 125 11.26 12.35 10.49
CA MET A 125 11.98 11.08 10.68
C MET A 125 12.06 10.67 12.15
N TYR A 126 12.00 11.60 13.11
CA TYR A 126 11.91 11.31 14.54
C TYR A 126 10.66 10.48 14.87
N PHE A 127 9.50 10.84 14.31
CA PHE A 127 8.23 10.13 14.50
C PHE A 127 8.18 8.82 13.72
N TYR A 128 8.70 8.81 12.49
CA TYR A 128 8.82 7.59 11.69
C TYR A 128 9.66 6.51 12.40
N ARG A 129 10.83 6.87 12.98
CA ARG A 129 11.70 5.91 13.68
C ARG A 129 11.05 5.33 14.94
N ARG A 130 10.16 6.08 15.58
CA ARG A 130 9.42 5.68 16.79
C ARG A 130 8.06 5.02 16.50
N ASN A 131 7.68 4.93 15.22
CA ASN A 131 6.38 4.41 14.81
C ASN A 131 5.20 5.19 15.41
N THR A 132 5.35 6.52 15.49
CA THR A 132 4.34 7.47 16.03
C THR A 132 3.97 8.54 15.00
N LEU A 133 4.05 8.18 13.70
CA LEU A 133 3.79 9.11 12.60
C LEU A 133 2.31 9.49 12.47
N ASP A 134 1.42 8.59 12.90
CA ASP A 134 -0.02 8.82 13.10
C ASP A 134 -0.31 10.01 14.01
N VAL A 135 0.35 10.08 15.18
CA VAL A 135 0.18 11.19 16.13
C VAL A 135 0.55 12.52 15.49
N LEU A 136 1.63 12.55 14.70
CA LEU A 136 2.01 13.75 13.97
C LEU A 136 0.96 14.13 12.90
N ILE A 137 0.46 13.16 12.14
CA ILE A 137 -0.56 13.39 11.12
C ILE A 137 -1.84 13.95 11.73
N GLU A 138 -2.33 13.37 12.83
CA GLU A 138 -3.53 13.84 13.53
C GLU A 138 -3.38 15.30 13.99
N TRP A 139 -2.22 15.64 14.55
CA TRP A 139 -1.91 17.01 14.95
C TRP A 139 -1.89 17.95 13.73
N LEU A 140 -1.21 17.56 12.64
CA LEU A 140 -1.13 18.36 11.41
C LEU A 140 -2.52 18.59 10.77
N ILE A 141 -3.41 17.60 10.83
CA ILE A 141 -4.80 17.72 10.37
C ILE A 141 -5.57 18.73 11.23
N SER A 142 -5.40 18.69 12.55
CA SER A 142 -6.06 19.66 13.44
C SER A 142 -5.58 21.09 13.23
N GLU A 143 -4.27 21.28 13.01
CA GLU A 143 -3.67 22.61 12.84
C GLU A 143 -3.96 23.20 11.46
N ARG A 144 -3.93 22.35 10.42
CA ARG A 144 -4.14 22.75 9.02
C ARG A 144 -5.07 21.78 8.30
N PRO A 145 -6.39 21.85 8.58
CA PRO A 145 -7.37 20.95 7.97
C PRO A 145 -7.56 21.16 6.47
N HIS A 146 -7.11 22.30 5.94
CA HIS A 146 -7.17 22.63 4.51
C HIS A 146 -6.02 22.01 3.70
N VAL A 147 -4.95 21.57 4.36
CA VAL A 147 -3.87 20.84 3.71
C VAL A 147 -4.27 19.37 3.70
N GLU A 148 -4.30 18.75 2.52
CA GLU A 148 -4.45 17.30 2.46
C GLU A 148 -3.22 16.70 3.14
N TRP A 149 -3.39 15.85 4.15
CA TRP A 149 -2.29 15.10 4.77
C TRP A 149 -2.39 13.62 4.39
N PRO A 150 -1.26 12.91 4.20
CA PRO A 150 -1.29 11.48 3.91
C PRO A 150 -1.90 10.70 5.09
N SER A 151 -2.74 9.71 4.81
CA SER A 151 -3.19 8.73 5.81
C SER A 151 -2.28 7.51 5.85
N LEU A 152 -2.20 6.85 7.01
CA LEU A 152 -1.49 5.58 7.20
C LEU A 152 -2.36 4.36 6.87
#